data_AF-A0A2J6Q130-F1
#
_entry.id   AF-A0A2J6Q130-F1
#
_cell.length_a   1.000
_cell.length_b   1.000
_cell.length_c   1.000
_cell.angle_alpha   90.00
_cell.angle_beta   90.00
_cell.angle_gamma   90.00
#
_symmetry.space_group_name_H-M   'P 1'
#
loop_
_entity.id
_entity.type
_entity.pdbx_description
1 polymer ?
#
loop_
_entity_poly.entity_id
_entity_poly.type
_entity_poly.pdbx_seq_one_letter_code
_entity_poly.pdbx_strand_id
1 'polypeptide(L)'
;MEAQEKDLGAEHLTTVRTKLHLAIQLRDEGHFTDSEILANEVLRVLRKALGSEHPQVLRAEIELVKILCDQGRLGEADIIARRVWIAQKKVLGHFHPATLSTQTILALASGEVEWRNRYWIPNLDIHWKVITQELQHYLGPDSTVHPYTRQDGFLITTPGNCLSNEQIDDICRKSKQEWEKQAVARSKNELDKPLKRPLHQPIAVSQWLLEDSNHRRSDEDTFRSKRPKEYKPARIGRV
;
A
#
# COMPACT_ATOMS: atom_id res chain seq x y z
N MET A 1 36.58 5.74 -30.67
CA MET A 1 36.28 4.35 -30.26
C MET A 1 37.47 3.44 -30.55
N GLU A 2 38.00 3.45 -31.77
CA GLU A 2 39.15 2.61 -32.19
C GLU A 2 40.39 2.72 -31.29
N ALA A 3 40.76 3.94 -30.87
CA ALA A 3 41.88 4.13 -29.94
C ALA A 3 41.64 3.47 -28.56
N GLN A 4 40.41 3.52 -28.05
CA GLN A 4 40.06 2.91 -26.76
C GLN A 4 39.95 1.39 -26.85
N GLU A 5 39.47 0.85 -27.96
CA GLU A 5 39.47 -0.60 -28.21
C GLU A 5 40.88 -1.18 -28.29
N LYS A 6 41.82 -0.42 -28.87
CA LYS A 6 43.22 -0.80 -28.96
C LYS A 6 43.93 -0.78 -27.60
N ASP A 7 43.59 0.17 -26.74
CA ASP A 7 44.28 0.38 -25.45
C ASP A 7 43.65 -0.40 -24.29
N LEU A 8 42.32 -0.56 -24.26
CA LEU A 8 41.58 -1.17 -23.14
C LEU A 8 40.94 -2.51 -23.53
N GLY A 9 40.83 -2.81 -24.81
CA GLY A 9 40.10 -3.98 -25.33
C GLY A 9 38.61 -3.72 -25.56
N ALA A 10 38.03 -4.49 -26.49
CA ALA A 10 36.63 -4.39 -26.89
C ALA A 10 35.62 -4.74 -25.78
N GLU A 11 36.05 -5.53 -24.77
CA GLU A 11 35.21 -5.98 -23.65
C GLU A 11 35.31 -5.07 -22.41
N HIS A 12 36.14 -4.02 -22.44
CA HIS A 12 36.29 -3.12 -21.29
C HIS A 12 35.03 -2.26 -21.08
N LEU A 13 34.58 -2.11 -19.82
CA LEU A 13 33.30 -1.45 -19.48
C LEU A 13 33.18 -0.02 -20.04
N THR A 14 34.29 0.72 -20.14
CA THR A 14 34.28 2.07 -20.74
C THR A 14 34.02 2.03 -22.24
N THR A 15 34.57 1.04 -22.94
CA THR A 15 34.35 0.79 -24.38
C THR A 15 32.92 0.32 -24.63
N VAL A 16 32.40 -0.53 -23.75
CA VAL A 16 31.01 -1.00 -23.82
C VAL A 16 30.02 0.16 -23.64
N ARG A 17 30.32 1.10 -22.75
CA ARG A 17 29.50 2.33 -22.57
C ARG A 17 29.52 3.22 -23.81
N THR A 18 30.66 3.35 -24.48
CA THR A 18 30.73 4.15 -25.73
C THR A 18 29.99 3.45 -26.87
N LYS A 19 30.06 2.11 -26.98
CA LYS A 19 29.24 1.34 -27.92
C LYS A 19 27.73 1.51 -27.68
N LEU A 20 27.29 1.56 -26.42
CA LEU A 20 25.87 1.82 -26.11
C LEU A 20 25.42 3.21 -26.58
N HIS A 21 26.26 4.23 -26.43
CA HIS A 21 25.95 5.57 -26.97
C HIS A 21 25.90 5.58 -28.50
N LEU A 22 26.78 4.82 -29.17
CA LEU A 22 26.72 4.67 -30.63
C LEU A 22 25.41 3.99 -31.06
N ALA A 23 24.97 2.95 -30.36
CA ALA A 23 23.69 2.31 -30.65
C ALA A 23 22.52 3.31 -30.56
N ILE A 24 22.51 4.17 -29.54
CA ILE A 24 21.50 5.22 -29.40
C ILE A 24 21.53 6.18 -30.58
N GLN A 25 22.72 6.65 -30.98
CA GLN A 25 22.88 7.55 -32.12
C GLN A 25 22.38 6.91 -33.42
N LEU A 26 22.73 5.64 -33.68
CA LEU A 26 22.26 4.92 -34.85
C LEU A 26 20.73 4.77 -34.89
N ARG A 27 20.09 4.53 -33.74
CA ARG A 27 18.63 4.52 -33.64
C ARG A 27 18.05 5.88 -34.02
N ASP A 28 18.62 6.96 -33.48
CA ASP A 28 18.14 8.32 -33.73
C ASP A 28 18.32 8.73 -35.21
N GLU A 29 19.30 8.14 -35.90
CA GLU A 29 19.54 8.28 -37.36
C GLU A 29 18.66 7.32 -38.21
N GLY A 30 17.88 6.44 -37.59
CA GLY A 30 17.00 5.47 -38.27
C GLY A 30 17.67 4.13 -38.66
N HIS A 31 18.92 3.92 -38.28
CA HIS A 31 19.67 2.68 -38.49
C HIS A 31 19.35 1.62 -37.41
N PHE A 32 18.10 1.17 -37.36
CA PHE A 32 17.60 0.32 -36.27
C PHE A 32 18.27 -1.06 -36.19
N THR A 33 18.60 -1.68 -37.32
CA THR A 33 19.23 -3.02 -37.34
C THR A 33 20.65 -2.98 -36.77
N ASP A 34 21.45 -2.00 -37.19
CA ASP A 34 22.82 -1.83 -36.70
C ASP A 34 22.83 -1.44 -35.22
N SER A 35 21.87 -0.60 -34.81
CA SER A 35 21.64 -0.25 -33.41
C SER A 35 21.33 -1.47 -32.55
N GLU A 36 20.43 -2.36 -33.02
CA GLU A 36 20.08 -3.60 -32.31
C GLU A 36 21.27 -4.55 -32.16
N ILE A 37 22.08 -4.72 -33.22
CA ILE A 37 23.29 -5.56 -33.18
C ILE A 37 24.25 -5.05 -32.11
N LEU A 38 24.54 -3.75 -32.10
CA LEU A 38 25.41 -3.13 -31.10
C LEU A 38 24.84 -3.21 -29.69
N ALA A 39 23.54 -2.97 -29.50
CA ALA A 39 22.89 -3.08 -28.20
C ALA A 39 22.97 -4.53 -27.65
N ASN A 40 22.79 -5.54 -28.49
CA ASN A 40 22.93 -6.95 -28.10
C ASN A 40 24.37 -7.34 -27.77
N GLU A 41 25.36 -6.82 -28.51
CA GLU A 41 26.79 -7.02 -28.19
C GLU A 41 27.12 -6.43 -26.82
N VAL A 42 26.68 -5.19 -26.56
CA VAL A 42 26.83 -4.50 -25.27
C VAL A 42 26.20 -5.33 -24.15
N LEU A 43 24.97 -5.82 -24.33
CA LEU A 43 24.26 -6.61 -23.33
C LEU A 43 24.98 -7.92 -23.00
N ARG A 44 25.54 -8.59 -24.00
CA ARG A 44 26.32 -9.82 -23.79
C ARG A 44 27.52 -9.57 -22.88
N VAL A 45 28.27 -8.51 -23.12
CA VAL A 45 29.45 -8.15 -22.31
C VAL A 45 29.03 -7.71 -20.90
N LEU A 46 28.04 -6.82 -20.78
CA LEU A 46 27.60 -6.32 -19.47
C LEU A 46 27.01 -7.43 -18.59
N ARG A 47 26.21 -8.36 -19.15
CA ARG A 47 25.65 -9.48 -18.38
C ARG A 47 26.76 -10.40 -17.84
N LYS A 48 27.81 -10.65 -18.62
CA LYS A 48 28.96 -11.47 -18.21
C LYS A 48 29.78 -10.78 -17.11
N ALA A 49 29.96 -9.46 -17.21
CA ALA A 49 30.80 -8.71 -16.28
C ALA A 49 30.10 -8.34 -14.96
N LEU A 50 28.80 -8.01 -15.00
CA LEU A 50 28.08 -7.37 -13.89
C LEU A 50 26.87 -8.17 -13.38
N GLY A 51 26.44 -9.19 -14.12
CA GLY A 51 25.21 -9.94 -13.83
C GLY A 51 23.94 -9.25 -14.38
N SER A 52 22.88 -10.03 -14.55
CA SER A 52 21.65 -9.61 -15.26
C SER A 52 20.82 -8.53 -14.56
N GLU A 53 20.84 -8.46 -13.24
CA GLU A 53 20.07 -7.47 -12.46
C GLU A 53 20.83 -6.14 -12.24
N HIS A 54 22.07 -6.02 -12.74
CA HIS A 54 22.86 -4.80 -12.53
C HIS A 54 22.21 -3.59 -13.23
N PRO A 55 22.15 -2.39 -12.60
CA PRO A 55 21.48 -1.22 -13.19
C PRO A 55 21.97 -0.83 -14.59
N GLN A 56 23.25 -1.04 -14.90
CA GLN A 56 23.78 -0.80 -16.26
C GLN A 56 23.26 -1.80 -17.29
N VAL A 57 23.09 -3.07 -16.92
CA VAL A 57 22.46 -4.08 -17.80
C VAL A 57 21.01 -3.69 -18.03
N LEU A 58 20.26 -3.43 -16.95
CA LEU A 58 18.86 -3.03 -17.04
C LEU A 58 18.67 -1.78 -17.92
N ARG A 59 19.59 -0.80 -17.84
CA ARG A 59 19.57 0.38 -18.72
C ARG A 59 19.79 0.01 -20.18
N ALA A 60 20.77 -0.83 -20.49
CA ALA A 60 21.04 -1.26 -21.87
C ALA A 60 19.86 -2.08 -22.45
N GLU A 61 19.16 -2.85 -21.62
CA GLU A 61 17.96 -3.59 -22.03
C GLU A 61 16.81 -2.66 -22.38
N ILE A 62 16.65 -1.53 -21.66
CA ILE A 62 15.66 -0.51 -22.05
C ILE A 62 15.99 0.16 -23.37
N GLU A 63 17.26 0.38 -23.69
CA GLU A 63 17.61 0.89 -25.02
C GLU A 63 17.28 -0.12 -26.12
N LEU A 64 17.50 -1.42 -25.88
CA LEU A 64 17.05 -2.48 -26.79
C LEU A 64 15.52 -2.47 -26.96
N VAL A 65 14.76 -2.31 -25.87
CA VAL A 65 13.28 -2.19 -25.95
C VAL A 65 12.86 -1.04 -26.85
N LYS A 66 13.48 0.13 -26.73
CA LYS A 66 13.16 1.29 -27.60
C LYS A 66 13.43 0.97 -29.07
N ILE A 67 14.58 0.36 -29.37
CA ILE A 67 14.94 -0.04 -30.73
C ILE A 67 13.89 -1.02 -31.30
N LEU A 68 13.45 -1.99 -30.52
CA LEU A 68 12.40 -2.94 -30.92
C LEU A 68 11.05 -2.25 -31.16
N CYS A 69 10.68 -1.28 -30.32
CA CYS A 69 9.48 -0.47 -30.53
C CYS A 69 9.55 0.31 -31.84
N ASP A 70 10.70 0.94 -32.14
CA ASP A 70 10.89 1.71 -33.37
C ASP A 70 10.86 0.81 -34.62
N GLN A 71 11.26 -0.45 -34.49
CA GLN A 71 11.11 -1.50 -35.52
C GLN A 71 9.68 -2.07 -35.62
N GLY A 72 8.75 -1.67 -34.73
CA GLY A 72 7.40 -2.22 -34.67
C GLY A 72 7.28 -3.60 -34.02
N ARG A 73 8.35 -4.14 -33.43
CA ARG A 73 8.40 -5.45 -32.75
C ARG A 73 7.91 -5.36 -31.31
N LEU A 74 6.68 -4.88 -31.16
CA LEU A 74 6.05 -4.54 -29.88
C LEU A 74 5.94 -5.73 -28.91
N GLY A 75 5.64 -6.93 -29.41
CA GLY A 75 5.53 -8.13 -28.56
C GLY A 75 6.85 -8.54 -27.89
N GLU A 76 7.97 -8.44 -28.60
CA GLU A 76 9.30 -8.71 -28.04
C GLU A 76 9.71 -7.61 -27.06
N ALA A 77 9.41 -6.35 -27.41
CA ALA A 77 9.65 -5.19 -26.55
C ALA A 77 8.91 -5.32 -25.21
N ASP A 78 7.64 -5.75 -25.22
CA ASP A 78 6.82 -5.94 -24.01
C ASP A 78 7.43 -6.96 -23.05
N ILE A 79 7.81 -8.14 -23.57
CA ILE A 79 8.41 -9.22 -22.75
C ILE A 79 9.67 -8.71 -22.03
N ILE A 80 10.54 -8.01 -22.75
CA ILE A 80 11.79 -7.48 -22.19
C ILE A 80 11.48 -6.36 -21.19
N ALA A 81 10.60 -5.41 -21.54
CA ALA A 81 10.23 -4.29 -20.70
C ALA A 81 9.62 -4.74 -19.36
N ARG A 82 8.73 -5.74 -19.36
CA ARG A 82 8.14 -6.31 -18.14
C ARG A 82 9.22 -6.88 -17.22
N ARG A 83 10.13 -7.67 -17.77
CA ARG A 83 11.24 -8.25 -17.00
C ARG A 83 12.12 -7.16 -16.38
N VAL A 84 12.49 -6.14 -17.17
CA VAL A 84 13.33 -5.03 -16.70
C VAL A 84 12.61 -4.23 -15.61
N TRP A 85 11.32 -3.95 -15.78
CA TRP A 85 10.53 -3.23 -14.78
C TRP A 85 10.51 -3.95 -13.43
N ILE A 86 10.28 -5.27 -13.43
CA ILE A 86 10.29 -6.10 -12.22
C ILE A 86 11.68 -6.05 -11.55
N ALA A 87 12.75 -6.21 -12.32
CA ALA A 87 14.12 -6.17 -11.81
C ALA A 87 14.47 -4.78 -11.24
N GLN A 88 14.16 -3.69 -11.95
CA GLN A 88 14.40 -2.33 -11.48
C GLN A 88 13.59 -2.02 -10.21
N LYS A 89 12.35 -2.48 -10.11
CA LYS A 89 11.54 -2.30 -8.89
C LYS A 89 12.18 -2.97 -7.67
N LYS A 90 12.81 -4.14 -7.86
CA LYS A 90 13.53 -4.88 -6.81
C LYS A 90 14.85 -4.20 -6.44
N VAL A 91 15.63 -3.74 -7.42
CA VAL A 91 16.99 -3.23 -7.23
C VAL A 91 17.03 -1.73 -6.87
N LEU A 92 16.20 -0.93 -7.53
CA LEU A 92 16.21 0.55 -7.43
C LEU A 92 15.03 1.09 -6.61
N GLY A 93 13.97 0.29 -6.46
CA GLY A 93 12.73 0.69 -5.80
C GLY A 93 11.67 1.21 -6.77
N HIS A 94 10.41 1.24 -6.31
CA HIS A 94 9.26 1.53 -7.15
C HIS A 94 9.24 2.95 -7.75
N PHE A 95 9.66 3.95 -6.97
CA PHE A 95 9.60 5.37 -7.35
C PHE A 95 10.91 5.88 -7.97
N HIS A 96 11.86 4.99 -8.26
CA HIS A 96 13.10 5.41 -8.89
C HIS A 96 12.82 5.91 -10.31
N PRO A 97 13.44 7.02 -10.77
CA PRO A 97 13.20 7.58 -12.10
C PRO A 97 13.31 6.56 -13.23
N ALA A 98 14.31 5.68 -13.19
CA ALA A 98 14.48 4.63 -14.19
C ALA A 98 13.29 3.64 -14.22
N THR A 99 12.74 3.27 -13.05
CA THR A 99 11.58 2.36 -12.95
C THR A 99 10.33 3.01 -13.53
N LEU A 100 10.14 4.30 -13.28
CA LEU A 100 9.03 5.08 -13.85
C LEU A 100 9.19 5.25 -15.37
N SER A 101 10.41 5.51 -15.87
CA SER A 101 10.68 5.59 -17.31
C SER A 101 10.46 4.25 -18.02
N THR A 102 10.84 3.13 -17.40
CA THR A 102 10.55 1.81 -17.96
C THR A 102 9.05 1.54 -18.03
N GLN A 103 8.29 2.04 -17.04
CA GLN A 103 6.83 1.90 -17.04
C GLN A 103 6.17 2.63 -18.21
N THR A 104 6.66 3.82 -18.58
CA THR A 104 6.14 4.53 -19.75
C THR A 104 6.49 3.82 -21.06
N ILE A 105 7.68 3.22 -21.14
CA ILE A 105 8.10 2.45 -22.32
C ILE A 105 7.31 1.15 -22.43
N LEU A 106 7.06 0.48 -21.30
CA LEU A 106 6.21 -0.71 -21.24
C LEU A 106 4.81 -0.41 -21.80
N ALA A 107 4.20 0.70 -21.39
CA ALA A 107 2.91 1.16 -21.91
C ALA A 107 2.89 1.36 -23.44
N LEU A 108 4.00 1.87 -24.00
CA LEU A 108 4.15 2.02 -25.45
C LEU A 108 4.30 0.67 -26.16
N ALA A 109 5.03 -0.27 -25.54
CA ALA A 109 5.30 -1.58 -26.11
C ALA A 109 4.09 -2.52 -26.05
N SER A 110 3.32 -2.53 -24.96
CA SER A 110 2.18 -3.43 -24.80
C SER A 110 0.91 -2.94 -25.49
N GLY A 111 0.75 -1.62 -25.70
CA GLY A 111 -0.54 -1.02 -26.06
C GLY A 111 -1.62 -1.14 -24.97
N GLU A 112 -1.45 -2.08 -24.03
CA GLU A 112 -2.24 -2.27 -22.83
C GLU A 112 -1.51 -1.67 -21.64
N VAL A 113 -2.11 -0.63 -21.07
CA VAL A 113 -1.62 -0.03 -19.85
C VAL A 113 -2.07 -0.89 -18.68
N GLU A 114 -1.31 -1.94 -18.37
CA GLU A 114 -1.52 -2.78 -17.19
C GLU A 114 -0.99 -2.02 -15.93
N TRP A 115 -1.56 -0.85 -15.66
CA TRP A 115 -1.26 -0.05 -14.48
C TRP A 115 -1.79 -0.77 -13.25
N ARG A 116 -1.00 -1.53 -12.49
CA ARG A 116 -1.42 -1.89 -11.14
C ARG A 116 -1.12 -0.76 -10.16
N ASN A 117 -2.04 0.20 -10.07
CA ASN A 117 -1.97 1.23 -9.04
C ASN A 117 -2.25 0.61 -7.69
N ARG A 118 -1.36 0.87 -6.74
CA ARG A 118 -1.49 0.35 -5.38
C ARG A 118 -1.49 1.51 -4.39
N TYR A 119 -2.62 1.70 -3.71
CA TYR A 119 -2.83 2.80 -2.78
C TYR A 119 -3.56 2.31 -1.54
N TRP A 120 -3.40 3.07 -0.46
CA TRP A 120 -3.93 2.75 0.85
C TRP A 120 -5.04 3.74 1.19
N ILE A 121 -6.18 3.22 1.65
CA ILE A 121 -7.27 4.01 2.23
C ILE A 121 -7.37 3.66 3.73
N PRO A 122 -7.38 4.64 4.64
CA PRO A 122 -7.60 4.40 6.06
C PRO A 122 -8.91 3.63 6.30
N ASN A 123 -8.93 2.74 7.31
CA ASN A 123 -10.11 1.94 7.66
C ASN A 123 -11.22 2.77 8.33
N LEU A 124 -10.90 4.00 8.75
CA LEU A 124 -11.85 4.90 9.41
C LEU A 124 -13.07 5.09 8.50
N ASP A 125 -14.17 4.44 8.88
CA ASP A 125 -15.48 4.52 8.24
C ASP A 125 -15.63 3.81 6.87
N ILE A 126 -14.79 2.79 6.55
CA ILE A 126 -15.06 1.91 5.39
C ILE A 126 -15.37 0.44 5.77
N HIS A 127 -16.52 -0.07 5.30
CA HIS A 127 -16.98 -1.43 5.60
C HIS A 127 -16.49 -2.42 4.54
N TRP A 128 -15.90 -3.55 4.96
CA TRP A 128 -15.30 -4.54 4.05
C TRP A 128 -16.20 -4.95 2.88
N LYS A 129 -17.48 -5.29 3.16
CA LYS A 129 -18.39 -5.71 2.09
C LYS A 129 -18.64 -4.60 1.07
N VAL A 130 -18.76 -3.36 1.54
CA VAL A 130 -19.06 -2.21 0.70
C VAL A 130 -17.87 -1.92 -0.20
N ILE A 131 -16.64 -1.83 0.36
CA ILE A 131 -15.46 -1.56 -0.46
C ILE A 131 -15.21 -2.66 -1.49
N THR A 132 -15.42 -3.94 -1.16
CA THR A 132 -15.24 -5.03 -2.15
C THR A 132 -16.26 -4.97 -3.29
N GLN A 133 -17.50 -4.57 -3.00
CA GLN A 133 -18.56 -4.47 -4.03
C GLN A 133 -18.41 -3.21 -4.88
N GLU A 134 -18.23 -2.07 -4.24
CA GLU A 134 -18.11 -0.77 -4.91
C GLU A 134 -16.83 -0.69 -5.75
N LEU A 135 -15.73 -1.28 -5.29
CA LEU A 135 -14.51 -1.35 -6.09
C LEU A 135 -14.71 -2.13 -7.39
N GLN A 136 -15.40 -3.27 -7.34
CA GLN A 136 -15.72 -4.04 -8.54
C GLN A 136 -16.66 -3.26 -9.47
N HIS A 137 -17.58 -2.47 -8.91
CA HIS A 137 -18.49 -1.61 -9.68
C HIS A 137 -17.75 -0.48 -10.40
N TYR A 138 -16.86 0.24 -9.71
CA TYR A 138 -16.16 1.40 -10.29
C TYR A 138 -14.97 1.03 -11.16
N LEU A 139 -14.23 -0.03 -10.81
CA LEU A 139 -12.92 -0.34 -11.39
C LEU A 139 -12.84 -1.76 -12.00
N GLY A 140 -13.95 -2.50 -12.04
CA GLY A 140 -14.03 -3.80 -12.67
C GLY A 140 -13.50 -4.98 -11.83
N PRO A 141 -13.64 -6.21 -12.35
CA PRO A 141 -13.40 -7.45 -11.59
C PRO A 141 -11.92 -7.71 -11.26
N ASP A 142 -10.99 -7.09 -11.99
CA ASP A 142 -9.54 -7.29 -11.81
C ASP A 142 -8.94 -6.46 -10.66
N SER A 143 -9.76 -5.60 -10.03
CA SER A 143 -9.38 -4.80 -8.87
C SER A 143 -9.46 -5.62 -7.57
N THR A 144 -8.42 -5.55 -6.75
CA THR A 144 -8.31 -6.33 -5.50
C THR A 144 -8.11 -5.45 -4.28
N VAL A 145 -8.77 -5.81 -3.18
CA VAL A 145 -8.63 -5.14 -1.87
C VAL A 145 -8.08 -6.14 -0.86
N HIS A 146 -7.09 -5.71 -0.08
CA HIS A 146 -6.50 -6.50 0.99
C HIS A 146 -6.53 -5.69 2.30
N PRO A 147 -6.90 -6.28 3.43
CA PRO A 147 -6.78 -5.63 4.72
C PRO A 147 -5.29 -5.42 5.05
N TYR A 148 -4.92 -4.18 5.35
CA TYR A 148 -3.56 -3.77 5.66
C TYR A 148 -3.42 -3.50 7.15
N THR A 149 -3.02 -4.53 7.88
CA THR A 149 -2.97 -4.56 9.35
C THR A 149 -1.90 -3.65 9.95
N ARG A 150 -0.91 -3.19 9.16
CA ARG A 150 0.18 -2.34 9.66
C ARG A 150 -0.23 -0.89 9.91
N GLN A 151 -1.26 -0.41 9.21
CA GLN A 151 -1.74 0.98 9.33
C GLN A 151 -3.26 1.06 9.49
N ASP A 152 -3.93 -0.05 9.80
CA ASP A 152 -5.39 -0.13 9.97
C ASP A 152 -6.15 0.51 8.78
N GLY A 153 -6.07 -0.14 7.62
CA GLY A 153 -6.70 0.33 6.38
C GLY A 153 -6.80 -0.74 5.31
N PHE A 154 -7.25 -0.33 4.13
CA PHE A 154 -7.41 -1.18 2.95
C PHE A 154 -6.33 -0.85 1.93
N LEU A 155 -5.56 -1.86 1.53
CA LEU A 155 -4.62 -1.78 0.42
C LEU A 155 -5.35 -2.21 -0.85
N ILE A 156 -5.53 -1.26 -1.75
CA ILE A 156 -6.23 -1.46 -3.01
C ILE A 156 -5.20 -1.59 -4.12
N THR A 157 -5.35 -2.61 -4.96
CA THR A 157 -4.58 -2.79 -6.20
C THR A 157 -5.53 -2.80 -7.38
N THR A 158 -5.43 -1.82 -8.27
CA THR A 158 -6.38 -1.61 -9.39
C THR A 158 -5.61 -1.62 -10.71
N PRO A 159 -6.11 -2.32 -11.75
CA PRO A 159 -5.61 -2.15 -13.12
C PRO A 159 -6.19 -0.84 -13.68
N GLY A 160 -5.38 0.20 -13.82
CA GLY A 160 -5.79 1.51 -14.29
C GLY A 160 -5.93 2.53 -13.16
N ASN A 161 -6.94 3.39 -13.27
CA ASN A 161 -7.08 4.57 -12.41
C ASN A 161 -7.34 4.22 -10.93
N CYS A 162 -6.93 5.13 -10.04
CA CYS A 162 -7.32 5.10 -8.64
C CYS A 162 -8.75 5.62 -8.46
N LEU A 163 -9.39 5.26 -7.34
CA LEU A 163 -10.66 5.88 -6.94
C LEU A 163 -10.49 7.40 -6.80
N SER A 164 -11.46 8.17 -7.31
CA SER A 164 -11.54 9.61 -7.08
C SER A 164 -12.01 9.92 -5.65
N ASN A 165 -11.76 11.14 -5.17
CA ASN A 165 -12.25 11.56 -3.86
C ASN A 165 -13.78 11.43 -3.72
N GLU A 166 -14.53 11.74 -4.78
CA GLU A 166 -16.00 11.60 -4.78
C GLU A 166 -16.45 10.13 -4.66
N GLN A 167 -15.73 9.21 -5.30
CA GLN A 167 -16.01 7.77 -5.20
C GLN A 167 -15.67 7.25 -3.80
N ILE A 168 -14.58 7.73 -3.21
CA ILE A 168 -14.20 7.40 -1.82
C ILE A 168 -15.28 7.92 -0.86
N ASP A 169 -15.76 9.15 -1.04
CA ASP A 169 -16.84 9.72 -0.23
C ASP A 169 -18.13 8.92 -0.34
N ASP A 170 -18.48 8.44 -1.54
CA ASP A 170 -19.66 7.60 -1.74
C ASP A 170 -19.54 6.24 -1.03
N ILE A 171 -18.36 5.61 -1.12
CA ILE A 171 -18.04 4.37 -0.39
C ILE A 171 -18.17 4.59 1.12
N CYS A 172 -17.70 5.72 1.65
CA CYS A 172 -17.86 6.07 3.06
C CYS A 172 -19.33 6.23 3.45
N ARG A 173 -20.14 6.94 2.64
CA ARG A 173 -21.59 7.10 2.89
C ARG A 173 -22.33 5.77 2.88
N LYS A 174 -22.07 4.90 1.91
CA LYS A 174 -22.68 3.55 1.82
C LYS A 174 -22.25 2.66 2.99
N SER A 175 -20.97 2.74 3.38
CA SER A 175 -20.45 2.02 4.55
C SER A 175 -21.18 2.45 5.83
N LYS A 176 -21.40 3.76 6.02
CA LYS A 176 -22.19 4.31 7.13
C LYS A 176 -23.59 3.69 7.23
N GLN A 177 -24.32 3.64 6.12
CA GLN A 177 -25.66 3.04 6.09
C GLN A 177 -25.63 1.55 6.45
N GLU A 178 -24.57 0.83 6.06
CA GLU A 178 -24.43 -0.58 6.36
C GLU A 178 -24.17 -0.83 7.86
N TRP A 179 -23.39 0.02 8.53
CA TRP A 179 -23.27 -0.06 10.00
C TRP A 179 -24.57 0.28 10.71
N GLU A 180 -25.31 1.29 10.25
CA GLU A 180 -26.60 1.65 10.84
C GLU A 180 -27.60 0.48 10.72
N LYS A 181 -27.67 -0.18 9.56
CA LYS A 181 -28.48 -1.39 9.37
C LYS A 181 -28.03 -2.53 10.30
N GLN A 182 -26.73 -2.76 10.43
CA GLN A 182 -26.20 -3.79 11.33
C GLN A 182 -26.47 -3.46 12.80
N ALA A 183 -26.40 -2.20 13.20
CA ALA A 183 -26.72 -1.76 14.55
C ALA A 183 -28.21 -1.97 14.86
N VAL A 184 -29.11 -1.63 13.94
CA VAL A 184 -30.55 -1.90 14.06
C VAL A 184 -30.85 -3.41 14.09
N ALA A 185 -30.14 -4.20 13.29
CA ALA A 185 -30.28 -5.66 13.33
C ALA A 185 -29.78 -6.25 14.66
N ARG A 186 -28.67 -5.75 15.19
CA ARG A 186 -28.13 -6.16 16.49
C ARG A 186 -29.05 -5.78 17.63
N SER A 187 -29.64 -4.58 17.64
CA SER A 187 -30.57 -4.16 18.69
C SER A 187 -31.85 -4.99 18.69
N LYS A 188 -32.40 -5.31 17.52
CA LYS A 188 -33.53 -6.25 17.39
C LYS A 188 -33.17 -7.64 17.93
N ASN A 189 -31.98 -8.15 17.58
CA ASN A 189 -31.51 -9.47 18.02
C ASN A 189 -31.10 -9.51 19.51
N GLU A 190 -30.80 -8.36 20.13
CA GLU A 190 -30.61 -8.24 21.58
C GLU A 190 -31.94 -8.20 22.35
N LEU A 191 -32.99 -7.60 21.78
CA LEU A 191 -34.35 -7.65 22.33
C LEU A 191 -34.93 -9.07 22.36
N ASP A 192 -34.57 -9.90 21.37
CA ASP A 192 -35.03 -11.29 21.28
C ASP A 192 -34.17 -12.28 22.11
N LYS A 193 -33.06 -11.82 22.71
CA LYS A 193 -32.23 -12.69 23.57
C LYS A 193 -32.81 -12.72 24.99
N PRO A 194 -33.13 -13.92 25.53
CA PRO A 194 -33.58 -14.03 26.91
C PRO A 194 -32.49 -13.49 27.86
N LEU A 195 -32.90 -12.66 28.81
CA LEU A 195 -31.99 -12.12 29.84
C LEU A 195 -31.26 -13.29 30.53
N LYS A 196 -29.92 -13.22 30.58
CA LYS A 196 -29.09 -14.26 31.20
C LYS A 196 -29.35 -14.45 32.72
N ARG A 197 -30.10 -13.56 33.35
CA ARG A 197 -30.50 -13.63 34.76
C ARG A 197 -31.98 -13.27 34.91
N PRO A 198 -32.76 -13.98 35.75
CA PRO A 198 -34.15 -13.64 36.01
C PRO A 198 -34.26 -12.28 36.72
N LEU A 199 -35.24 -11.47 36.34
CA LEU A 199 -35.57 -10.19 36.98
C LEU A 199 -36.06 -10.46 38.41
N HIS A 200 -35.19 -10.29 39.40
CA HIS A 200 -35.58 -10.24 40.81
C HIS A 200 -35.72 -8.77 41.23
N GLN A 201 -36.73 -8.46 42.04
CA GLN A 201 -36.87 -7.12 42.62
C GLN A 201 -35.66 -6.85 43.53
N PRO A 202 -35.09 -5.63 43.49
CA PRO A 202 -33.97 -5.29 44.36
C PRO A 202 -34.40 -5.43 45.81
N ILE A 203 -33.66 -6.25 46.57
CA ILE A 203 -33.87 -6.41 48.00
C ILE A 203 -33.26 -5.19 48.70
N ALA A 204 -34.08 -4.37 49.36
CA ALA A 204 -33.61 -3.26 50.18
C ALA A 204 -32.92 -3.81 51.43
N VAL A 205 -31.61 -3.60 51.58
CA VAL A 205 -30.81 -4.16 52.69
C VAL A 205 -30.84 -3.27 53.94
N SER A 206 -31.31 -2.03 53.86
CA SER A 206 -31.57 -1.19 55.04
C SER A 206 -32.51 -0.03 54.72
N GLN A 207 -33.62 0.04 55.44
CA GLN A 207 -34.56 1.16 55.41
C GLN A 207 -34.27 2.03 56.65
N TRP A 208 -33.66 3.20 56.47
CA TRP A 208 -33.44 4.13 57.57
C TRP A 208 -34.79 4.69 58.01
N LEU A 209 -35.33 4.19 59.12
CA LEU A 209 -36.46 4.78 59.82
C LEU A 209 -35.96 6.03 60.55
N LEU A 210 -36.39 7.20 60.06
CA LEU A 210 -36.32 8.45 60.81
C LEU A 210 -37.54 8.49 61.73
N GLU A 211 -37.39 8.03 62.97
CA GLU A 211 -38.33 8.36 64.04
C GLU A 211 -37.63 9.12 65.17
N ASP A 212 -38.17 10.32 65.37
CA ASP A 212 -38.20 11.19 66.54
C ASP A 212 -36.90 11.66 67.21
N SER A 213 -36.61 12.95 67.00
CA SER A 213 -35.84 13.78 67.95
C SER A 213 -36.32 15.22 67.91
N ASN A 214 -37.57 15.45 68.32
CA ASN A 214 -38.04 16.79 68.71
C ASN A 214 -37.95 16.93 70.23
N HIS A 215 -36.75 17.11 70.77
CA HIS A 215 -36.54 17.74 72.08
C HIS A 215 -35.25 18.55 72.13
N ARG A 216 -35.45 19.88 71.99
CA ARG A 216 -34.85 21.00 72.73
C ARG A 216 -33.31 21.18 72.81
N ARG A 217 -32.92 22.38 72.35
CA ARG A 217 -31.99 23.37 72.95
C ARG A 217 -30.51 22.95 73.00
N SER A 218 -29.70 23.55 72.14
CA SER A 218 -28.92 24.80 72.35
C SER A 218 -27.57 24.49 72.98
N ASP A 219 -26.57 25.22 72.46
CA ASP A 219 -25.22 25.35 73.02
C ASP A 219 -24.36 24.10 72.77
N GLU A 220 -23.08 24.15 72.49
CA GLU A 220 -22.11 25.18 72.20
C GLU A 220 -20.89 24.36 71.74
N ASP A 221 -20.00 25.03 71.04
CA ASP A 221 -18.56 24.76 71.11
C ASP A 221 -17.89 23.58 70.40
N THR A 222 -16.84 24.02 69.73
CA THR A 222 -15.50 23.43 69.63
C THR A 222 -15.25 22.33 68.60
N PHE A 223 -14.58 22.81 67.55
CA PHE A 223 -13.21 22.39 67.21
C PHE A 223 -13.02 20.95 66.73
N ARG A 224 -12.54 20.86 65.48
CA ARG A 224 -11.16 20.40 65.17
C ARG A 224 -11.11 19.37 64.03
N SER A 225 -10.82 19.91 62.85
CA SER A 225 -9.66 19.56 62.01
C SER A 225 -9.37 18.08 61.65
N LYS A 226 -9.13 17.92 60.34
CA LYS A 226 -8.05 17.17 59.66
C LYS A 226 -8.43 15.85 58.96
N ARG A 227 -8.48 16.01 57.63
CA ARG A 227 -7.79 15.28 56.54
C ARG A 227 -8.00 13.76 56.37
N PRO A 228 -8.16 13.28 55.13
CA PRO A 228 -8.29 11.87 54.79
C PRO A 228 -6.93 11.17 54.82
N LYS A 229 -6.90 9.89 55.25
CA LYS A 229 -5.71 9.04 55.17
C LYS A 229 -5.69 8.25 53.86
N GLU A 230 -4.50 8.28 53.26
CA GLU A 230 -4.09 7.74 51.98
C GLU A 230 -4.23 6.21 51.84
N TYR A 231 -4.44 5.82 50.59
CA TYR A 231 -4.40 4.48 50.03
C TYR A 231 -2.97 3.91 50.03
N LYS A 232 -2.80 2.61 50.34
CA LYS A 232 -1.56 1.85 50.06
C LYS A 232 -1.87 0.61 49.21
N PRO A 233 -1.10 0.32 48.15
CA PRO A 233 -1.30 -0.88 47.32
C PRO A 233 -0.60 -2.12 47.90
N ALA A 234 -1.21 -3.29 47.67
CA ALA A 234 -0.71 -4.60 48.09
C ALA A 234 0.43 -5.12 47.19
N ARG A 235 1.47 -5.67 47.83
CA ARG A 235 2.62 -6.31 47.20
C ARG A 235 2.30 -7.73 46.70
N ILE A 236 2.86 -8.05 45.55
CA ILE A 236 2.92 -9.35 44.88
C ILE A 236 3.79 -10.30 45.70
N GLY A 237 3.26 -11.48 46.05
CA GLY A 237 4.02 -12.59 46.63
C GLY A 237 4.48 -13.58 45.55
N ARG A 238 5.79 -13.87 45.52
CA ARG A 238 6.36 -15.11 44.97
C ARG A 238 6.88 -15.93 46.14
N VAL A 239 6.57 -17.21 46.17
CA VAL A 239 7.55 -18.31 46.05
C VAL A 239 6.88 -19.41 45.24
#